data_AF-A0A1G7T8U7-F1
#
_entry.id   AF-A0A1G7T8U7-F1
#
_cell.length_a   1.000
_cell.length_b   1.000
_cell.length_c   1.000
_cell.angle_alpha   90.00
_cell.angle_beta   90.00
_cell.angle_gamma   90.00
#
_symmetry.space_group_name_H-M   'P 1'
#
loop_
_entity.id
_entity.type
_entity.pdbx_description
1 polymer ?
#
loop_
_entity_poly.entity_id
_entity_poly.type
_entity_poly.pdbx_seq_one_letter_code
_entity_poly.pdbx_strand_id
1 'polypeptide(L)'
;MKGTDVIAIVEKQTGFTVAQMKATRKDEVIKPRYLLTLLLHEEGWSAGRIAELFTRNRTGTGQALKNADRLLGNDKSFKENYLACVAKITEIEDAI
;
A
#
# COMPACT_ATOMS: atom_id res chain seq x y z
N MET A 1 7.70 -11.15 6.12
CA MET A 1 6.35 -11.34 6.73
C MET A 1 5.30 -11.84 5.72
N LYS A 2 4.03 -12.17 6.10
CA LYS A 2 2.97 -12.50 5.12
C LYS A 2 2.26 -11.23 4.65
N GLY A 3 1.96 -11.10 3.36
CA GLY A 3 1.29 -9.88 2.84
C GLY A 3 -0.13 -9.62 3.38
N THR A 4 -0.74 -10.57 4.10
CA THR A 4 -1.96 -10.35 4.88
C THR A 4 -1.74 -9.38 6.05
N ASP A 5 -0.56 -9.41 6.66
CA ASP A 5 -0.23 -8.55 7.81
C ASP A 5 -0.03 -7.11 7.33
N VAL A 6 0.66 -6.93 6.20
CA VAL A 6 0.84 -5.64 5.51
C VAL A 6 -0.50 -5.00 5.17
N ILE A 7 -1.45 -5.80 4.65
CA ILE A 7 -2.81 -5.33 4.37
C ILE A 7 -3.45 -4.80 5.65
N ALA A 8 -3.47 -5.59 6.73
CA ALA A 8 -4.11 -5.20 7.99
C ALA A 8 -3.49 -3.92 8.60
N ILE A 9 -2.15 -3.78 8.52
CA ILE A 9 -1.43 -2.59 9.00
C ILE A 9 -1.89 -1.35 8.22
N VAL A 10 -1.94 -1.42 6.88
CA VAL A 10 -2.33 -0.29 6.05
C VAL A 10 -3.81 0.07 6.25
N GLU A 11 -4.69 -0.92 6.37
CA GLU A 11 -6.11 -0.67 6.65
C GLU A 11 -6.28 0.06 7.98
N LYS A 12 -5.57 -0.36 9.03
CA LYS A 12 -5.59 0.30 10.33
C LYS A 12 -5.01 1.71 10.29
N GLN A 13 -3.90 1.92 9.59
CA GLN A 13 -3.24 3.22 9.51
C GLN A 13 -4.06 4.25 8.72
N THR A 14 -4.70 3.82 7.64
CA THR A 14 -5.41 4.72 6.72
C THR A 14 -6.91 4.83 7.01
N GLY A 15 -7.48 3.91 7.80
CA GLY A 15 -8.91 3.82 8.06
C GLY A 15 -9.74 3.28 6.89
N PHE A 16 -9.10 2.81 5.82
CA PHE A 16 -9.76 2.29 4.63
C PHE A 16 -9.45 0.81 4.44
N THR A 17 -10.49 0.01 4.26
CA THR A 17 -10.35 -1.41 3.91
C THR A 17 -9.89 -1.60 2.47
N VAL A 18 -9.24 -2.71 2.17
CA VAL A 18 -8.89 -3.14 0.82
C VAL A 18 -10.12 -3.20 -0.07
N ALA A 19 -11.28 -3.61 0.46
CA ALA A 19 -12.54 -3.59 -0.28
C ALA A 19 -12.93 -2.17 -0.74
N GLN A 20 -12.83 -1.17 0.16
CA GLN A 20 -13.06 0.23 -0.19
C GLN A 20 -12.01 0.74 -1.19
N MET A 21 -10.74 0.37 -0.99
CA MET A 21 -9.67 0.67 -1.93
C MET A 21 -9.84 -0.03 -3.28
N LYS A 22 -10.64 -1.09 -3.41
CA LYS A 22 -11.00 -1.69 -4.72
C LYS A 22 -12.18 -0.98 -5.37
N ALA A 23 -13.20 -0.66 -4.57
CA ALA A 23 -14.51 -0.24 -5.05
C ALA A 23 -14.52 1.10 -5.80
N THR A 24 -13.61 2.02 -5.48
CA THR A 24 -13.66 3.36 -6.06
C THR A 24 -12.29 3.98 -6.32
N ARG A 25 -12.21 4.88 -7.31
CA ARG A 25 -11.01 5.69 -7.58
C ARG A 25 -11.11 7.10 -6.99
N LYS A 26 -12.05 7.34 -6.07
CA LYS A 26 -12.16 8.61 -5.34
C LYS A 26 -10.82 9.00 -4.71
N ASP A 27 -10.57 10.30 -4.66
CA ASP A 27 -9.33 10.88 -4.17
C ASP A 27 -8.99 10.47 -2.73
N GLU A 28 -9.99 10.17 -1.91
CA GLU A 28 -9.79 9.77 -0.51
C GLU A 28 -9.12 8.39 -0.37
N VAL A 29 -9.41 7.44 -1.26
CA VAL A 29 -8.84 6.07 -1.21
C VAL A 29 -7.65 5.86 -2.14
N ILE A 30 -7.35 6.81 -3.03
CA ILE A 30 -6.29 6.63 -4.02
C ILE A 30 -4.90 6.58 -3.38
N LYS A 31 -4.65 7.45 -2.40
CA LYS A 31 -3.40 7.47 -1.62
C LYS A 31 -3.24 6.19 -0.78
N PRO A 32 -4.22 5.76 0.03
CA PRO A 32 -4.18 4.45 0.69
C PRO A 32 -3.88 3.28 -0.25
N ARG A 33 -4.49 3.27 -1.44
CA ARG A 33 -4.22 2.24 -2.46
C ARG A 33 -2.76 2.26 -2.93
N TYR A 34 -2.19 3.44 -3.18
CA TYR A 34 -0.80 3.59 -3.59
C TYR A 34 0.16 3.16 -2.48
N LEU A 35 -0.15 3.52 -1.24
CA LEU A 35 0.61 3.09 -0.06
C LEU A 35 0.63 1.56 0.06
N LEU A 36 -0.54 0.91 0.00
CA LEU A 36 -0.62 -0.55 0.04
C LEU A 36 0.10 -1.22 -1.15
N THR A 37 0.00 -0.62 -2.33
CA THR A 37 0.68 -1.12 -3.54
C THR A 37 2.20 -1.12 -3.36
N LEU A 38 2.74 -0.04 -2.80
CA LEU A 38 4.17 0.12 -2.56
C LEU A 38 4.68 -0.90 -1.52
N LEU A 39 4.05 -0.95 -0.34
CA LEU A 39 4.50 -1.82 0.74
C LEU A 39 4.43 -3.30 0.36
N LEU A 40 3.37 -3.74 -0.34
CA LEU A 40 3.31 -5.13 -0.84
C LEU A 40 4.43 -5.43 -1.84
N HIS A 41 4.79 -4.48 -2.68
CA HIS A 41 5.88 -4.64 -3.64
C HIS A 41 7.25 -4.73 -2.95
N GLU A 42 7.50 -3.90 -1.93
CA GLU A 42 8.71 -3.96 -1.10
C GLU A 42 8.83 -5.29 -0.35
N GLU A 43 7.70 -5.85 0.08
CA GLU A 43 7.57 -7.20 0.66
C GLU A 43 7.67 -8.34 -0.39
N GLY A 44 8.09 -8.01 -1.62
CA GLY A 44 8.38 -8.97 -2.67
C GLY A 44 7.16 -9.48 -3.45
N TRP A 45 5.97 -8.89 -3.30
CA TRP A 45 4.84 -9.27 -4.15
C TRP A 45 5.06 -8.82 -5.60
N SER A 46 4.81 -9.74 -6.53
CA SER A 46 4.88 -9.41 -7.95
C SER A 46 3.78 -8.42 -8.35
N ALA A 47 4.07 -7.59 -9.36
CA ALA A 47 3.09 -6.64 -9.90
C ALA A 47 1.80 -7.32 -10.39
N GLY A 48 1.88 -8.58 -10.83
CA GLY A 48 0.74 -9.42 -11.21
C GLY A 48 -0.15 -9.76 -10.03
N ARG A 49 0.43 -10.26 -8.94
CA ARG A 49 -0.30 -10.60 -7.71
C ARG A 49 -0.98 -9.37 -7.10
N ILE A 50 -0.31 -8.21 -7.12
CA ILE A 50 -0.90 -6.95 -6.66
C ILE A 50 -2.02 -6.49 -7.62
N ALA A 51 -1.88 -6.72 -8.93
CA ALA A 51 -2.94 -6.43 -9.89
C ALA A 51 -4.20 -7.26 -9.63
N GLU A 52 -4.05 -8.55 -9.34
CA GLU A 52 -5.13 -9.45 -8.94
C GLU A 52 -5.82 -8.96 -7.66
N LEU A 53 -5.05 -8.53 -6.66
CA LEU A 53 -5.59 -7.96 -5.43
C LEU A 53 -6.55 -6.81 -5.73
N PHE A 54 -6.19 -5.90 -6.64
CA PHE A 54 -7.02 -4.74 -6.96
C PHE A 54 -7.93 -4.92 -8.18
N THR A 55 -8.07 -6.14 -8.72
CA THR A 55 -8.86 -6.43 -9.94
C THR A 55 -8.51 -5.48 -11.10
N ARG A 56 -7.21 -5.21 -11.29
CA ARG A 56 -6.68 -4.27 -12.30
C ARG A 56 -5.62 -4.92 -13.18
N ASN A 57 -5.28 -4.28 -14.29
CA ASN A 57 -4.18 -4.73 -15.16
C ASN A 57 -2.80 -4.39 -14.55
N ARG A 58 -1.75 -5.11 -14.99
CA ARG A 58 -0.37 -4.92 -14.50
C ARG A 58 0.14 -3.49 -14.71
N THR A 59 -0.20 -2.86 -15.83
CA THR A 59 0.17 -1.47 -16.14
C THR A 59 -0.34 -0.49 -15.07
N GLY A 60 -1.56 -0.72 -14.56
CA GLY A 60 -2.13 0.07 -13.47
C GLY A 60 -1.38 -0.08 -12.14
N THR A 61 -0.78 -1.25 -11.88
CA THR A 61 0.11 -1.44 -10.72
C THR A 61 1.42 -0.67 -10.89
N GLY A 62 2.05 -0.71 -12.06
CA GLY A 62 3.26 0.08 -12.33
C GLY A 62 3.05 1.59 -12.20
N GLN A 63 1.92 2.11 -12.70
CA GLN A 63 1.58 3.52 -12.52
C GLN A 63 1.32 3.89 -11.05
N ALA A 64 0.71 2.98 -10.28
CA ALA A 64 0.48 3.19 -8.85
C ALA A 64 1.80 3.27 -8.06
N LEU A 65 2.81 2.45 -8.40
CA LEU A 65 4.14 2.53 -7.79
C LEU A 65 4.82 3.87 -8.09
N LYS A 66 4.85 4.30 -9.37
CA LYS A 66 5.40 5.62 -9.74
C LYS A 66 4.74 6.78 -9.01
N ASN A 67 3.42 6.68 -8.81
CA ASN A 67 2.67 7.69 -8.07
C ASN A 67 2.99 7.65 -6.56
N ALA A 68 3.20 6.46 -5.98
CA ALA A 68 3.61 6.30 -4.59
C ALA A 68 4.99 6.93 -4.35
N ASP A 69 5.98 6.65 -5.22
CA ASP A 69 7.32 7.24 -5.13
C ASP A 69 7.29 8.77 -5.18
N ARG A 70 6.49 9.32 -6.11
CA ARG A 70 6.30 10.77 -6.20
C ARG A 70 5.68 11.35 -4.93
N LEU A 71 4.72 10.66 -4.33
CA LEU A 71 4.08 11.12 -3.09
C LEU A 71 5.02 11.03 -1.89
N LEU A 72 5.87 10.00 -1.78
CA LEU A 72 6.89 9.91 -0.73
C LEU A 72 7.81 11.14 -0.70
N GLY A 73 8.15 11.68 -1.87
CA GLY A 73 9.01 12.87 -1.98
C GLY A 73 8.28 14.19 -1.74
N ASN A 74 6.98 14.28 -2.02
CA ASN A 74 6.27 15.56 -2.16
C ASN A 74 5.05 15.74 -1.25
N ASP A 75 4.58 14.68 -0.59
CA ASP A 75 3.39 14.71 0.27
C ASP A 75 3.77 14.24 1.68
N LYS A 76 3.82 15.21 2.62
CA LYS A 76 4.21 14.97 4.01
C LYS A 76 3.30 13.94 4.69
N SER A 77 1.98 14.03 4.50
CA SER A 77 1.02 13.13 5.13
C SER A 77 1.16 11.70 4.58
N PHE A 78 1.38 11.56 3.27
CA PHE A 78 1.64 10.27 2.66
C PHE A 78 2.91 9.63 3.24
N LYS A 79 4.00 10.41 3.34
CA LYS A 79 5.27 9.95 3.92
C LYS A 79 5.14 9.54 5.38
N GLU A 80 4.41 10.32 6.19
CA GLU A 80 4.16 9.98 7.60
C GLU A 80 3.40 8.65 7.75
N ASN A 81 2.35 8.45 6.94
CA ASN A 81 1.62 7.18 6.93
C ASN A 81 2.49 6.01 6.48
N TYR A 82 3.34 6.22 5.47
CA TYR A 82 4.30 5.21 5.04
C TYR A 82 5.26 4.82 6.16
N LEU A 83 5.91 5.79 6.81
CA LEU A 83 6.84 5.52 7.90
C LEU A 83 6.16 4.84 9.09
N ALA A 84 4.91 5.20 9.39
CA ALA A 84 4.12 4.53 10.43
C ALA A 84 3.85 3.05 10.10
N CYS A 85 3.48 2.74 8.85
CA CYS A 85 3.32 1.36 8.40
C CYS A 85 4.63 0.59 8.46
N VAL A 86 5.74 1.15 7.96
CA VAL A 86 7.07 0.53 7.99
C VAL A 86 7.51 0.23 9.42
N ALA A 87 7.34 1.18 10.35
CA ALA A 87 7.67 0.96 11.75
C ALA A 87 6.90 -0.23 12.34
N LYS A 88 5.60 -0.35 12.04
CA LYS A 88 4.79 -1.50 12.49
C LYS A 88 5.17 -2.82 11.82
N ILE A 89 5.57 -2.78 10.57
CA ILE A 89 6.09 -3.94 9.85
C ILE A 89 7.36 -4.44 10.54
N THR A 90 8.34 -3.55 10.76
CA THR A 90 9.61 -3.89 11.42
C THR A 90 9.42 -4.39 12.86
N GLU A 91 8.54 -3.76 13.66
CA GLU A 91 8.20 -4.22 15.01
C GLU A 91 7.74 -5.69 15.05
N ILE A 92 6.99 -6.13 14.04
CA ILE A 92 6.48 -7.52 13.95
C ILE A 92 7.60 -8.47 13.50
N GLU A 93 8.43 -8.04 12.54
CA GLU A 93 9.53 -8.86 12.04
C GLU A 93 10.61 -9.12 13.11
N ASP A 94 10.90 -8.13 13.96
CA ASP A 94 11.84 -8.28 15.08
C ASP A 94 11.30 -9.19 16.20
N ALA A 95 9.99 -9.45 16.25
CA ALA A 95 9.34 -10.27 17.27
C ALA A 95 9.27 -11.77 16.91
N ILE A 96 9.73 -12.17 15.71
CA ILE A 96 9.69 -13.54 15.17
C ILE A 96 11.10 -14.16 15.20
#